data_AF-A0A1G0Z3V0-F1
#
_entry.id   AF-A0A1G0Z3V0-F1
#
_cell.length_a   1.000
_cell.length_b   1.000
_cell.length_c   1.000
_cell.angle_alpha   90.00
_cell.angle_beta   90.00
_cell.angle_gamma   90.00
#
_symmetry.space_group_name_H-M   'P 1'
#
loop_
_entity.id
_entity.type
_entity.pdbx_description
1 polymer ?
#
loop_
_entity_poly.entity_id
_entity_poly.type
_entity_poly.pdbx_seq_one_letter_code
_entity_poly.pdbx_strand_id
1 'polypeptide(L)'
;MDFKKKTVEKKSGNRKRTIVLIAVAYVLGISCAGYYYFKRPVSPPVENSSDAVKYMASAEFKKLSADERKAYFKGVNEQLGEGRGAFFKEASSLSENERKQLRENTGSIFRSMMNERVNKYFALPKEERSAYLDKMIDEMEKRRKDGPPPGSPPGENKDGKNDRRGDKGGPSVERMKKHIEGTSSSDRAKNIQFMMDMRARMQERKG
;
A
#
# COMPACT_ATOMS: atom_id res chain seq x y z
N MET A 1 -68.95 45.86 -26.39
CA MET A 1 -69.06 44.39 -26.31
C MET A 1 -67.67 43.80 -26.27
N ASP A 2 -67.47 42.92 -25.30
CA ASP A 2 -66.24 42.26 -24.85
C ASP A 2 -65.45 41.49 -25.89
N PHE A 3 -64.11 41.57 -25.80
CA PHE A 3 -63.21 40.46 -26.14
C PHE A 3 -61.99 40.45 -25.21
N LYS A 4 -62.18 39.95 -23.98
CA LYS A 4 -61.09 39.40 -23.15
C LYS A 4 -61.50 38.01 -22.71
N LYS A 5 -60.87 36.99 -23.30
CA LYS A 5 -60.45 35.73 -22.64
C LYS A 5 -59.96 34.75 -23.69
N LYS A 6 -58.69 34.36 -23.58
CA LYS A 6 -58.21 32.97 -23.44
C LYS A 6 -56.72 32.92 -23.75
N THR A 7 -55.90 32.72 -22.72
CA THR A 7 -54.63 31.97 -22.82
C THR A 7 -53.97 31.85 -21.45
N VAL A 8 -54.52 31.05 -20.54
CA VAL A 8 -53.71 30.51 -19.43
C VAL A 8 -54.25 29.14 -19.01
N GLU A 9 -53.94 28.08 -19.76
CA GLU A 9 -54.14 26.72 -19.23
C GLU A 9 -53.32 25.65 -19.98
N LYS A 10 -51.99 25.69 -19.84
CA LYS A 10 -51.13 24.56 -20.27
C LYS A 10 -49.77 24.48 -19.58
N LYS A 11 -49.63 25.00 -18.35
CA LYS A 11 -48.34 25.09 -17.64
C LYS A 11 -48.24 24.24 -16.36
N SER A 12 -49.34 23.62 -15.88
CA SER A 12 -49.35 22.88 -14.62
C SER A 12 -48.95 21.39 -14.74
N GLY A 13 -49.28 20.74 -15.86
CA GLY A 13 -48.98 19.31 -16.09
C GLY A 13 -47.48 19.00 -16.16
N ASN A 14 -46.69 19.87 -16.78
CA ASN A 14 -45.25 19.68 -16.87
C ASN A 14 -44.55 19.87 -15.53
N ARG A 15 -44.98 20.84 -14.70
CA ARG A 15 -44.37 21.06 -13.36
C ARG A 15 -44.57 19.85 -12.45
N LYS A 16 -45.77 19.26 -12.43
CA LYS A 16 -46.03 18.06 -11.63
C LYS A 16 -45.17 16.88 -12.09
N ARG A 17 -45.00 16.68 -13.40
CA ARG A 17 -44.10 15.67 -13.96
C ARG A 17 -42.63 15.93 -13.64
N THR A 18 -42.17 17.18 -13.72
CA THR A 18 -40.80 17.56 -13.33
C THR A 18 -40.54 17.31 -11.85
N ILE A 19 -41.49 17.66 -10.97
CA ILE A 19 -41.37 17.41 -9.52
C ILE A 19 -41.30 15.91 -9.24
N VAL A 20 -42.14 15.09 -9.89
CA VAL A 20 -42.10 13.62 -9.74
C VAL A 20 -40.77 13.05 -10.23
N LEU A 21 -40.25 13.51 -11.38
CA LEU A 21 -38.95 13.05 -11.89
C LEU A 21 -37.78 13.42 -10.97
N ILE A 22 -37.79 14.62 -10.40
CA ILE A 22 -36.78 15.04 -9.41
C ILE A 22 -36.87 14.18 -8.16
N ALA A 23 -38.07 13.91 -7.64
CA ALA A 23 -38.27 13.09 -6.46
C ALA A 23 -37.76 11.64 -6.69
N VAL A 24 -38.07 11.05 -7.85
CA VAL A 24 -37.57 9.71 -8.22
C VAL A 24 -36.05 9.72 -8.35
N ALA A 25 -35.47 10.72 -9.01
CA ALA A 25 -34.02 10.85 -9.14
C ALA A 25 -33.34 11.01 -7.76
N TYR A 26 -33.98 11.72 -6.84
CA TYR A 26 -33.48 11.92 -5.47
C TYR A 26 -33.51 10.62 -4.66
N VAL A 27 -34.62 9.88 -4.71
CA VAL A 27 -34.74 8.56 -4.05
C VAL A 27 -33.73 7.58 -4.64
N LEU A 28 -33.61 7.51 -5.97
CA LEU A 28 -32.60 6.67 -6.61
C LEU A 28 -31.17 7.08 -6.25
N GLY A 29 -30.89 8.39 -6.18
CA GLY A 29 -29.60 8.92 -5.75
C GLY A 29 -29.25 8.50 -4.32
N ILE A 30 -30.19 8.60 -3.38
CA ILE A 30 -30.00 8.17 -1.99
C ILE A 30 -29.86 6.65 -1.90
N SER A 31 -30.68 5.88 -2.63
CA SER A 31 -30.59 4.42 -2.64
C SER A 31 -29.26 3.95 -3.23
N CYS A 32 -28.78 4.56 -4.31
CA CYS A 32 -27.46 4.29 -4.86
C CYS A 32 -26.36 4.68 -3.87
N ALA A 33 -26.41 5.87 -3.27
CA ALA A 33 -25.42 6.29 -2.28
C ALA A 33 -25.38 5.37 -1.06
N GLY A 34 -26.55 4.97 -0.55
CA GLY A 34 -26.69 4.02 0.56
C GLY A 34 -26.14 2.64 0.19
N TYR A 35 -26.46 2.14 -1.01
CA TYR A 35 -25.90 0.88 -1.52
C TYR A 35 -24.37 0.93 -1.64
N TYR A 36 -23.82 2.02 -2.18
CA TYR A 36 -22.37 2.22 -2.26
C TYR A 36 -21.71 2.39 -0.89
N TYR A 37 -22.40 2.97 0.08
CA TYR A 37 -21.91 3.11 1.46
C TYR A 37 -21.89 1.77 2.19
N PHE A 38 -22.97 0.98 2.12
CA PHE A 38 -23.05 -0.34 2.75
C PHE A 38 -22.15 -1.40 2.08
N LYS A 39 -21.82 -1.24 0.79
CA LYS A 39 -20.88 -2.12 0.09
C LYS A 39 -19.41 -1.75 0.25
N ARG A 40 -19.07 -0.73 1.04
CA ARG A 40 -17.66 -0.43 1.31
C ARG A 40 -17.04 -1.59 2.09
N PRO A 41 -15.91 -2.16 1.64
CA PRO A 41 -15.20 -3.15 2.41
C PRO A 41 -14.76 -2.51 3.73
N VAL A 42 -15.29 -3.01 4.85
CA VAL A 42 -14.86 -2.58 6.18
C VAL A 42 -13.61 -3.37 6.53
N SER A 43 -12.52 -2.68 6.83
CA SER A 43 -11.33 -3.32 7.36
C SER A 43 -11.60 -3.82 8.78
N PRO A 44 -11.24 -5.07 9.12
CA PRO A 44 -11.41 -5.59 10.47
C PRO A 44 -10.58 -4.78 11.48
N PRO A 45 -10.91 -4.81 12.78
CA PRO A 45 -10.05 -4.21 13.79
C PRO A 45 -8.67 -4.90 13.80
N VAL A 46 -7.62 -4.15 14.12
CA VAL A 46 -6.23 -4.65 14.07
C VAL A 46 -5.90 -5.56 15.27
N GLU A 47 -6.78 -5.69 16.26
CA GLU A 47 -6.61 -6.37 17.55
C GLU A 47 -5.84 -7.70 17.53
N ASN A 48 -6.03 -8.54 16.50
CA ASN A 48 -5.25 -9.74 16.27
C ASN A 48 -4.28 -9.56 15.11
N SER A 49 -2.99 -9.45 15.40
CA SER A 49 -1.97 -9.16 14.38
C SER A 49 -1.82 -10.25 13.31
N SER A 50 -2.02 -11.52 13.66
CA SER A 50 -2.03 -12.65 12.69
C SER A 50 -3.20 -12.56 11.71
N ASP A 51 -4.41 -12.33 12.22
CA ASP A 51 -5.60 -12.18 11.39
C ASP A 51 -5.53 -10.92 10.54
N ALA A 52 -4.92 -9.85 11.07
CA ALA A 52 -4.72 -8.62 10.33
C ALA A 52 -3.75 -8.80 9.15
N VAL A 53 -2.67 -9.58 9.32
CA VAL A 53 -1.74 -9.91 8.23
C VAL A 53 -2.40 -10.84 7.20
N LYS A 54 -3.23 -11.79 7.63
CA LYS A 54 -4.06 -12.61 6.71
C LYS A 54 -5.06 -11.76 5.93
N TYR A 55 -5.72 -10.80 6.58
CA TYR A 55 -6.62 -9.87 5.91
C TYR A 55 -5.90 -9.09 4.81
N MET A 56 -4.66 -8.66 5.04
CA MET A 56 -3.86 -7.97 4.03
C MET A 56 -3.52 -8.84 2.81
N ALA A 57 -3.47 -10.17 2.96
CA ALA A 57 -3.35 -11.09 1.85
C ALA A 57 -4.69 -11.28 1.09
N SER A 58 -5.83 -10.95 1.69
CA SER A 58 -7.15 -11.18 1.10
C SER A 58 -7.48 -10.30 -0.11
N ALA A 59 -8.47 -10.71 -0.88
CA ALA A 59 -9.03 -9.92 -1.97
C ALA A 59 -9.78 -8.67 -1.47
N GLU A 60 -10.37 -8.71 -0.26
CA GLU A 60 -11.10 -7.57 0.32
C GLU A 60 -10.16 -6.40 0.61
N PHE A 61 -8.97 -6.67 1.13
CA PHE A 61 -7.96 -5.64 1.34
C PHE A 61 -7.59 -4.93 0.05
N LYS A 62 -7.54 -5.65 -1.08
CA LYS A 62 -7.23 -5.04 -2.40
C LYS A 62 -8.32 -4.07 -2.88
N LYS A 63 -9.57 -4.22 -2.43
CA LYS A 63 -10.69 -3.35 -2.79
C LYS A 63 -10.67 -2.02 -2.03
N LEU A 64 -9.96 -1.94 -0.92
CA LEU A 64 -9.75 -0.70 -0.18
C LEU A 64 -9.01 0.33 -1.04
N SER A 65 -9.27 1.61 -0.78
CA SER A 65 -8.51 2.70 -1.41
C SER A 65 -7.02 2.61 -1.04
N ALA A 66 -6.16 3.31 -1.79
CA ALA A 66 -4.73 3.32 -1.50
C ALA A 66 -4.43 3.86 -0.09
N ASP A 67 -5.18 4.89 0.34
CA ASP A 67 -4.99 5.54 1.64
C ASP A 67 -5.48 4.64 2.79
N GLU A 68 -6.63 3.98 2.64
CA GLU A 68 -7.13 3.01 3.62
C GLU A 68 -6.17 1.83 3.79
N ARG A 69 -5.64 1.30 2.68
CA ARG A 69 -4.63 0.22 2.73
C ARG A 69 -3.36 0.66 3.44
N LYS A 70 -2.89 1.88 3.16
CA LYS A 70 -1.69 2.45 3.80
C LYS A 70 -1.93 2.67 5.30
N ALA A 71 -3.07 3.23 5.68
CA ALA A 71 -3.45 3.45 7.07
C ALA A 71 -3.57 2.12 7.84
N TYR A 72 -4.24 1.13 7.23
CA TYR A 72 -4.36 -0.20 7.81
C TYR A 72 -3.00 -0.87 7.99
N PHE A 73 -2.15 -0.85 6.96
CA PHE A 73 -0.78 -1.36 7.06
C PHE A 73 0.01 -0.70 8.19
N LYS A 74 -0.12 0.63 8.33
CA LYS A 74 0.54 1.38 9.41
C LYS A 74 0.06 0.89 10.78
N GLY A 75 -1.25 0.75 10.97
CA GLY A 75 -1.83 0.23 12.21
C GLY A 75 -1.36 -1.18 12.55
N VAL A 76 -1.34 -2.09 11.56
CA VAL A 76 -0.80 -3.46 11.71
C VAL A 76 0.65 -3.42 12.15
N ASN A 77 1.48 -2.60 11.49
CA ASN A 77 2.90 -2.49 11.80
C ASN A 77 3.14 -1.86 13.18
N GLU A 78 2.33 -0.89 13.59
CA GLU A 78 2.40 -0.26 14.90
C GLU A 78 2.02 -1.24 16.02
N GLN A 79 0.95 -2.01 15.84
CA GLN A 79 0.51 -2.99 16.83
C GLN A 79 1.47 -4.18 16.97
N LEU A 80 2.09 -4.61 15.87
CA LEU A 80 3.17 -5.60 15.90
C LEU A 80 4.45 -5.09 16.59
N GLY A 81 4.51 -3.78 16.87
CA GLY A 81 5.64 -3.10 17.49
C GLY A 81 6.81 -2.86 16.54
N GLU A 82 7.79 -2.08 16.98
CA GLU A 82 9.04 -1.80 16.24
C GLU A 82 10.01 -3.00 16.22
N GLY A 83 9.57 -4.16 16.70
CA GLY A 83 10.33 -5.41 16.74
C GLY A 83 10.64 -5.91 15.34
N ARG A 84 11.91 -6.29 15.12
CA ARG A 84 12.48 -6.69 13.84
C ARG A 84 11.53 -7.57 13.03
N GLY A 85 11.04 -7.02 11.92
CA GLY A 85 10.27 -7.76 10.95
C GLY A 85 9.14 -8.55 11.58
N ALA A 86 8.51 -8.08 12.66
CA ALA A 86 7.36 -8.73 13.26
C ALA A 86 6.27 -8.95 12.21
N PHE A 87 6.05 -7.94 11.35
CA PHE A 87 5.25 -8.08 10.14
C PHE A 87 5.75 -9.19 9.20
N PHE A 88 7.05 -9.27 8.92
CA PHE A 88 7.61 -10.30 8.04
C PHE A 88 7.62 -11.71 8.66
N LYS A 89 7.76 -11.81 9.98
CA LYS A 89 7.67 -13.04 10.76
C LYS A 89 6.23 -13.54 10.73
N GLU A 90 5.26 -12.68 10.96
CA GLU A 90 3.85 -13.03 10.82
C GLU A 90 3.52 -13.37 9.37
N ALA A 91 4.01 -12.61 8.40
CA ALA A 91 3.86 -12.94 6.98
C ALA A 91 4.50 -14.28 6.61
N SER A 92 5.53 -14.74 7.34
CA SER A 92 6.15 -16.04 7.09
C SER A 92 5.28 -17.21 7.56
N SER A 93 4.32 -16.99 8.46
CA SER A 93 3.35 -18.01 8.89
C SER A 93 2.28 -18.30 7.82
N LEU A 94 2.10 -17.39 6.86
CA LEU A 94 1.17 -17.56 5.74
C LEU A 94 1.61 -18.66 4.77
N SER A 95 0.65 -19.25 4.05
CA SER A 95 0.92 -20.14 2.92
C SER A 95 1.61 -19.38 1.77
N GLU A 96 2.28 -20.09 0.86
CA GLU A 96 3.01 -19.46 -0.25
C GLU A 96 2.09 -18.61 -1.15
N ASN A 97 0.86 -19.07 -1.39
CA ASN A 97 -0.14 -18.32 -2.15
C ASN A 97 -0.56 -17.03 -1.43
N GLU A 98 -0.80 -17.10 -0.12
CA GLU A 98 -1.14 -15.92 0.68
C GLU A 98 0.04 -14.93 0.76
N ARG A 99 1.28 -15.41 0.89
CA ARG A 99 2.48 -14.56 0.84
C ARG A 99 2.60 -13.84 -0.50
N LYS A 100 2.32 -14.53 -1.60
CA LYS A 100 2.31 -13.94 -2.94
C LYS A 100 1.25 -12.84 -3.03
N GLN A 101 0.02 -13.11 -2.58
CA GLN A 101 -1.07 -12.12 -2.57
C GLN A 101 -0.74 -10.94 -1.66
N LEU A 102 -0.21 -11.19 -0.46
CA LEU A 102 0.26 -10.16 0.46
C LEU A 102 1.28 -9.24 -0.24
N ARG A 103 2.27 -9.82 -0.93
CA ARG A 103 3.29 -9.04 -1.66
C ARG A 103 2.70 -8.20 -2.78
N GLU A 104 1.72 -8.74 -3.51
CA GLU A 104 1.03 -8.00 -4.57
C GLU A 104 0.20 -6.85 -4.00
N ASN A 105 -0.52 -7.10 -2.92
CA ASN A 105 -1.40 -6.13 -2.25
C ASN A 105 -0.63 -5.01 -1.55
N THR A 106 0.51 -5.33 -0.93
CA THR A 106 1.32 -4.38 -0.14
C THR A 106 2.44 -3.74 -0.95
N GLY A 107 2.77 -4.27 -2.12
CA GLY A 107 3.92 -3.81 -2.92
C GLY A 107 3.87 -2.33 -3.29
N SER A 108 2.68 -1.78 -3.57
CA SER A 108 2.50 -0.34 -3.82
C SER A 108 2.71 0.50 -2.56
N ILE A 109 2.28 0.00 -1.39
CA ILE A 109 2.46 0.66 -0.09
C ILE A 109 3.95 0.78 0.23
N PHE A 110 4.70 -0.31 0.09
CA PHE A 110 6.15 -0.30 0.29
C PHE A 110 6.87 0.66 -0.65
N ARG A 111 6.48 0.72 -1.93
CA ARG A 111 7.03 1.69 -2.88
C ARG A 111 6.73 3.13 -2.48
N SER A 112 5.49 3.42 -2.08
CA SER A 112 5.08 4.75 -1.63
C SER A 112 5.90 5.21 -0.41
N MET A 113 6.04 4.37 0.61
CA MET A 113 6.85 4.66 1.79
C MET A 113 8.33 4.88 1.47
N MET A 114 8.88 4.08 0.54
CA MET A 114 10.27 4.28 0.09
C MET A 114 10.43 5.62 -0.62
N ASN A 115 9.52 5.97 -1.52
CA ASN A 115 9.57 7.25 -2.23
C ASN A 115 9.46 8.43 -1.25
N GLU A 116 8.61 8.35 -0.22
CA GLU A 116 8.53 9.36 0.85
C GLU A 116 9.87 9.55 1.56
N ARG A 117 10.54 8.44 1.87
CA ARG A 117 11.88 8.46 2.49
C ARG A 117 12.92 9.11 1.59
N VAL A 118 12.95 8.72 0.31
CA VAL A 118 13.89 9.27 -0.66
C VAL A 118 13.64 10.76 -0.90
N ASN A 119 12.38 11.16 -1.04
CA ASN A 119 12.04 12.57 -1.17
C ASN A 119 12.44 13.38 0.06
N LYS A 120 12.26 12.82 1.27
CA LYS A 120 12.74 13.45 2.50
C LYS A 120 14.26 13.65 2.47
N TYR A 121 15.02 12.65 2.05
CA TYR A 121 16.48 12.76 1.91
C TYR A 121 16.91 13.87 0.94
N PHE A 122 16.30 13.95 -0.25
CA PHE A 122 16.64 14.96 -1.24
C PHE A 122 16.16 16.37 -0.88
N ALA A 123 15.15 16.50 -0.02
CA ALA A 123 14.69 17.78 0.50
C ALA A 123 15.66 18.38 1.55
N LEU A 124 16.55 17.57 2.14
CA LEU A 124 17.53 18.06 3.11
C LEU A 124 18.68 18.82 2.43
N PRO A 125 19.24 19.84 3.10
CA PRO A 125 20.53 20.44 2.75
C PRO A 125 21.62 19.37 2.64
N LYS A 126 22.64 19.60 1.81
CA LYS A 126 23.69 18.59 1.56
C LYS A 126 24.45 18.23 2.85
N GLU A 127 24.59 19.21 3.72
CA GLU A 127 25.29 19.13 5.00
C GLU A 127 24.57 18.22 5.99
N GLU A 128 23.24 18.12 5.91
CA GLU A 128 22.41 17.30 6.81
C GLU A 128 22.18 15.88 6.31
N ARG A 129 22.49 15.61 5.03
CA ARG A 129 22.26 14.31 4.39
C ARG A 129 23.09 13.19 5.02
N SER A 130 24.33 13.48 5.40
CA SER A 130 25.21 12.51 6.07
C SER A 130 24.61 12.06 7.41
N ALA A 131 24.18 13.02 8.25
CA ALA A 131 23.54 12.73 9.52
C ALA A 131 22.23 11.94 9.37
N TYR A 132 21.45 12.24 8.31
CA TYR A 132 20.25 11.47 7.99
C TYR A 132 20.57 10.02 7.61
N LEU A 133 21.58 9.81 6.76
CA LEU A 133 22.04 8.48 6.38
C LEU A 133 22.61 7.73 7.58
N ASP A 134 23.36 8.39 8.47
CA ASP A 134 23.92 7.78 9.68
C ASP A 134 22.82 7.25 10.60
N LYS A 135 21.78 8.06 10.86
CA LYS A 135 20.61 7.62 11.63
C LYS A 135 19.94 6.40 11.01
N MET A 136 19.83 6.36 9.69
CA MET A 136 19.27 5.20 8.99
C MET A 136 20.16 3.96 9.08
N ILE A 137 21.49 4.12 9.01
CA ILE A 137 22.42 3.00 9.20
C ILE A 137 22.30 2.46 10.62
N ASP A 138 22.25 3.33 11.62
CA ASP A 138 22.11 2.91 13.01
C ASP A 138 20.81 2.12 13.23
N GLU A 139 19.71 2.58 12.64
CA GLU A 139 18.44 1.87 12.65
C GLU A 139 18.54 0.50 11.93
N MET A 140 19.23 0.44 10.80
CA MET A 140 19.48 -0.82 10.07
C MET A 140 20.39 -1.77 10.85
N GLU A 141 21.44 -1.27 11.49
CA GLU A 141 22.38 -2.05 12.30
C GLU A 141 21.72 -2.57 13.57
N LYS A 142 20.94 -1.72 14.25
CA LYS A 142 20.10 -2.12 15.39
C LYS A 142 19.17 -3.27 14.98
N ARG A 143 18.44 -3.09 13.87
CA ARG A 143 17.57 -4.16 13.32
C ARG A 143 18.33 -5.43 12.94
N ARG A 144 19.57 -5.30 12.44
CA ARG A 144 20.42 -6.44 12.07
C ARG A 144 20.91 -7.21 13.30
N LYS A 145 21.28 -6.50 14.36
CA LYS A 145 21.72 -7.07 15.65
C LYS A 145 20.55 -7.77 16.37
N ASP A 146 19.37 -7.18 16.33
CA ASP A 146 18.18 -7.65 17.08
C ASP A 146 17.42 -8.80 16.38
N GLY A 147 18.08 -9.64 15.58
CA GLY A 147 17.43 -10.89 15.13
C GLY A 147 18.25 -11.80 14.20
N PRO A 148 17.61 -12.83 13.60
CA PRO A 148 18.33 -13.94 12.99
C PRO A 148 19.09 -13.51 11.73
N PRO A 149 20.29 -14.05 11.45
CA PRO A 149 21.08 -13.63 10.29
C PRO A 149 20.31 -13.81 8.97
N PRO A 150 20.55 -12.94 7.97
CA PRO A 150 19.94 -13.10 6.64
C PRO A 150 20.40 -14.43 6.04
N GLY A 151 19.46 -15.36 5.85
CA GLY A 151 19.73 -16.66 5.23
C GLY A 151 19.34 -17.90 6.04
N SER A 152 18.76 -17.77 7.24
CA SER A 152 18.18 -18.92 7.94
C SER A 152 16.75 -19.18 7.41
N PRO A 153 16.50 -20.23 6.61
CA PRO A 153 15.13 -20.66 6.33
C PRO A 153 14.45 -21.10 7.63
N PRO A 154 13.14 -20.85 7.81
CA PRO A 154 12.38 -21.54 8.86
C PRO A 154 12.27 -23.00 8.45
N GLY A 155 12.98 -23.88 9.15
CA GLY A 155 12.91 -25.33 8.93
C GLY A 155 14.29 -25.96 8.77
N GLU A 156 14.80 -26.48 9.88
CA GLU A 156 15.84 -27.49 9.89
C GLU A 156 15.25 -28.80 9.34
N ASN A 157 15.19 -28.94 8.01
CA ASN A 157 14.96 -30.24 7.40
C ASN A 157 16.24 -31.06 7.55
N LYS A 158 16.28 -31.92 8.56
CA LYS A 158 17.33 -32.91 8.83
C LYS A 158 17.36 -34.09 7.84
N ASP A 159 16.95 -33.88 6.59
CA ASP A 159 16.97 -34.93 5.57
C ASP A 159 17.82 -34.47 4.40
N GLY A 160 19.06 -34.97 4.38
CA GLY A 160 20.11 -34.66 3.41
C GLY A 160 19.79 -35.04 1.96
N LYS A 161 18.98 -34.21 1.29
CA LYS A 161 18.99 -34.07 -0.18
C LYS A 161 19.15 -32.59 -0.54
N ASN A 162 20.41 -32.21 -0.72
CA ASN A 162 20.82 -30.85 -1.05
C ASN A 162 20.69 -30.61 -2.57
N ASP A 163 19.45 -30.60 -3.09
CA ASP A 163 19.13 -30.19 -4.47
C ASP A 163 18.47 -28.81 -4.52
N ARG A 164 18.78 -27.94 -3.54
CA ARG A 164 18.38 -26.52 -3.59
C ARG A 164 19.58 -25.66 -3.97
N ARG A 165 20.08 -25.86 -5.19
CA ARG A 165 20.68 -24.74 -5.94
C ARG A 165 19.54 -23.75 -6.18
N GLY A 166 19.35 -22.85 -5.22
CA GLY A 166 18.36 -21.79 -5.30
C GLY A 166 18.46 -21.11 -6.66
N ASP A 167 17.36 -21.11 -7.38
CA ASP A 167 17.18 -20.43 -8.64
C ASP A 167 17.72 -19.00 -8.50
N LYS A 168 18.92 -18.76 -9.04
CA LYS A 168 19.49 -17.41 -9.27
C LYS A 168 18.80 -16.79 -10.49
N GLY A 169 17.49 -17.01 -10.65
CA GLY A 169 16.67 -16.35 -11.63
C GLY A 169 16.60 -14.87 -11.27
N GLY A 170 17.28 -14.04 -12.07
CA GLY A 170 17.12 -12.59 -11.99
C GLY A 170 15.63 -12.19 -12.05
N PRO A 171 15.29 -10.94 -11.68
CA PRO A 171 13.91 -10.47 -11.78
C PRO A 171 13.36 -10.75 -13.19
N SER A 172 12.21 -11.43 -13.28
CA SER A 172 11.61 -11.75 -14.57
C SER A 172 11.39 -10.48 -15.41
N VAL A 173 11.45 -10.61 -16.73
CA VAL A 173 11.23 -9.48 -17.65
C VAL A 173 9.90 -8.77 -17.36
N GLU A 174 8.85 -9.54 -17.06
CA GLU A 174 7.54 -8.99 -16.68
C GLU A 174 7.59 -8.17 -15.37
N ARG A 175 8.35 -8.64 -14.37
CA ARG A 175 8.55 -7.91 -13.12
C ARG A 175 9.31 -6.60 -13.34
N MET A 176 10.33 -6.65 -14.20
CA MET A 176 11.12 -5.48 -14.57
C MET A 176 10.24 -4.47 -15.32
N LYS A 177 9.43 -4.92 -16.28
CA LYS A 177 8.47 -4.09 -17.01
C LYS A 177 7.48 -3.40 -16.07
N LYS A 178 6.84 -4.15 -15.17
CA LYS A 178 5.94 -3.58 -14.14
C LYS A 178 6.61 -2.52 -13.27
N HIS A 179 7.90 -2.70 -12.95
CA HIS A 179 8.64 -1.72 -12.18
C HIS A 179 8.93 -0.44 -12.98
N ILE A 180 9.34 -0.58 -14.24
CA ILE A 180 9.64 0.53 -15.15
C ILE A 180 8.38 1.34 -15.48
N GLU A 181 7.27 0.68 -15.78
CA GLU A 181 5.99 1.34 -16.09
C GLU A 181 5.38 2.01 -14.85
N GLY A 182 5.62 1.46 -13.67
CA GLY A 182 5.06 1.95 -12.41
C GLY A 182 5.87 3.06 -11.71
N THR A 183 6.97 3.54 -12.29
CA THR A 183 7.84 4.57 -11.68
C THR A 183 8.34 5.58 -12.71
N SER A 184 8.38 6.87 -12.36
CA SER A 184 8.94 7.90 -13.24
C SER A 184 10.48 7.75 -13.37
N SER A 185 11.05 8.22 -14.48
CA SER A 185 12.52 8.21 -14.66
C SER A 185 13.25 9.01 -13.58
N SER A 186 12.68 10.13 -13.15
CA SER A 186 13.22 10.96 -12.07
C SER A 186 13.20 10.24 -10.72
N ASP A 187 12.09 9.60 -10.37
CA ASP A 187 12.00 8.86 -9.09
C ASP A 187 12.94 7.66 -9.08
N ARG A 188 13.13 6.98 -10.22
CA ARG A 188 14.13 5.93 -10.36
C ARG A 188 15.54 6.46 -10.12
N ALA A 189 15.90 7.58 -10.76
CA ALA A 189 17.21 8.18 -10.58
C ALA A 189 17.48 8.57 -9.12
N LYS A 190 16.50 9.20 -8.45
CA LYS A 190 16.60 9.53 -7.01
C LYS A 190 16.77 8.28 -6.16
N ASN A 191 15.97 7.24 -6.40
CA ASN A 191 16.08 5.97 -5.66
C ASN A 191 17.47 5.33 -5.86
N ILE A 192 18.00 5.31 -7.08
CA ILE A 192 19.34 4.79 -7.38
C ILE A 192 20.41 5.60 -6.63
N GLN A 193 20.37 6.93 -6.75
CA GLN A 193 21.34 7.80 -6.10
C GLN A 193 21.29 7.65 -4.58
N PHE A 194 20.10 7.61 -3.99
CA PHE A 194 19.91 7.37 -2.56
C PHE A 194 20.56 6.05 -2.11
N MET A 195 20.39 4.97 -2.88
CA MET A 195 21.00 3.68 -2.57
C MET A 195 22.53 3.70 -2.72
N MET A 196 23.05 4.45 -3.70
CA MET A 196 24.49 4.65 -3.88
C MET A 196 25.10 5.41 -2.71
N ASP A 197 24.51 6.56 -2.35
CA ASP A 197 24.94 7.38 -1.21
C ASP A 197 24.87 6.56 0.08
N MET A 198 23.79 5.77 0.24
CA MET A 198 23.62 4.93 1.41
C MET A 198 24.73 3.88 1.53
N ARG A 199 25.07 3.23 0.40
CA ARG A 199 26.14 2.24 0.33
C ARG A 199 27.52 2.85 0.55
N ALA A 200 27.78 4.02 -0.03
CA ALA A 200 29.02 4.75 0.16
C ALA A 200 29.23 5.09 1.64
N ARG A 201 28.20 5.66 2.29
CA ARG A 201 28.26 6.02 3.71
C ARG A 201 28.49 4.80 4.62
N MET A 202 27.88 3.66 4.31
CA MET A 202 28.13 2.41 5.03
C MET A 202 29.57 1.89 4.89
N GLN A 203 30.25 2.18 3.78
CA GLN A 203 31.67 1.80 3.61
C GLN A 203 32.59 2.76 4.36
N GLU A 204 32.32 4.06 4.30
CA GLU A 204 33.05 5.08 5.07
C GLU A 204 33.03 4.81 6.58
N ARG A 205 31.93 4.26 7.11
CA ARG A 205 31.82 3.89 8.53
C ARG A 205 32.57 2.63 8.92
N LYS A 206 32.96 1.80 7.96
CA LYS A 206 33.61 0.49 8.21
C LYS A 206 35.11 0.51 7.96
N GLY A 207 35.60 1.44 7.16
CA GLY A 207 37.02 1.72 6.98
C GLY A 207 37.54 2.57 8.12
#